data_AF-A0A1H4RA78-F1
#
_entry.id   AF-A0A1H4RA78-F1
#
_cell.length_a   1.000
_cell.length_b   1.000
_cell.length_c   1.000
_cell.angle_alpha   90.00
_cell.angle_beta   90.00
_cell.angle_gamma   90.00
#
_symmetry.space_group_name_H-M   'P 1'
#
loop_
_entity.id
_entity.type
_entity.pdbx_description
1 polymer ?
#
loop_
_entity_poly.entity_id
_entity_poly.type
_entity_poly.pdbx_seq_one_letter_code
_entity_poly.pdbx_strand_id
1 'polypeptide(L)' 'MPDFPSPLESFQTIVLTEPTLQHELRRAPDRVSFIALAVKRARERGCALDAAEIEAALAAAARDWALRWIVR' A
#
# COMPACT_ATOMS: atom_id res chain seq x y z
N MET A 1 19.41 -15.67 1.33
CA MET A 1 19.78 -14.46 0.57
C MET A 1 19.45 -13.27 1.46
N PRO A 2 20.11 -12.11 1.35
CA PRO A 2 19.56 -10.93 2.00
C PRO A 2 18.22 -10.64 1.30
N ASP A 3 17.12 -10.93 1.99
CA ASP A 3 15.77 -10.60 1.53
C ASP A 3 15.64 -9.08 1.62
N PHE A 4 16.09 -8.38 0.58
CA PHE A 4 15.83 -6.95 0.46
C PHE A 4 14.31 -6.77 0.36
N PRO A 5 13.73 -5.84 1.14
CA PRO A 5 12.30 -5.59 1.08
C PRO A 5 11.93 -5.21 -0.35
N SER A 6 10.84 -5.81 -0.85
CA SER A 6 10.25 -5.42 -2.12
C SER A 6 9.91 -3.92 -2.12
N PRO A 7 9.74 -3.30 -3.30
CA PRO A 7 9.29 -1.92 -3.40
C PRO A 7 7.98 -1.66 -2.63
N LEU A 8 7.09 -2.66 -2.60
CA LEU A 8 5.84 -2.62 -1.85
C LEU A 8 6.07 -2.62 -0.34
N GLU A 9 6.89 -3.53 0.17
CA GLU A 9 7.22 -3.60 1.60
C GLU A 9 7.94 -2.33 2.07
N SER A 10 8.88 -1.84 1.27
CA SER A 10 9.57 -0.57 1.54
C SER A 10 8.58 0.59 1.63
N PHE A 11 7.66 0.69 0.67
CA PHE A 11 6.63 1.73 0.69
C PHE A 11 5.67 1.60 1.87
N GLN A 12 5.28 0.38 2.25
CA GLN A 12 4.45 0.14 3.44
C GLN A 12 5.17 0.58 4.71
N THR A 13 6.45 0.24 4.87
CA THR A 13 7.26 0.70 6.01
C THR A 13 7.31 2.22 6.08
N ILE A 14 7.52 2.90 4.95
CA ILE A 14 7.50 4.36 4.87
C ILE A 14 6.13 4.90 5.30
N VAL A 15 5.03 4.40 4.73
CA VAL A 15 3.67 4.86 5.07
C VAL A 15 3.36 4.66 6.56
N LEU A 16 3.83 3.58 7.18
CA LEU A 16 3.64 3.31 8.60
C LEU A 16 4.54 4.17 9.50
N THR A 17 5.68 4.64 8.97
CA THR A 17 6.66 5.43 9.72
C THR A 17 6.45 6.95 9.55
N GLU A 18 5.79 7.39 8.48
CA GLU A 18 5.48 8.78 8.17
C GLU A 18 3.98 9.09 8.39
N PRO A 19 3.58 9.68 9.54
CA PRO A 19 2.17 9.93 9.86
C PRO A 19 1.48 10.90 8.88
N THR A 20 2.24 11.84 8.32
CA THR A 20 1.76 12.82 7.34
C THR A 20 1.33 12.13 6.04
N LEU A 21 2.16 11.20 5.54
CA LEU A 21 1.85 10.40 4.37
C LEU A 21 0.64 9.49 4.63
N GLN A 22 0.58 8.86 5.80
CA GLN A 22 -0.56 8.04 6.19
C GLN A 22 -1.85 8.86 6.22
N HIS A 23 -1.82 10.05 6.80
CA HIS A 23 -2.97 10.95 6.84
C HIS A 23 -3.40 11.39 5.45
N GLU A 24 -2.45 11.71 4.58
CA GLU A 24 -2.73 12.09 3.19
C GLU A 24 -3.44 10.97 2.43
N LEU A 25 -2.89 9.75 2.47
CA LEU A 25 -3.48 8.59 1.82
C LEU A 25 -4.89 8.28 2.34
N ARG A 26 -5.12 8.45 3.65
CA ARG A 26 -6.45 8.26 4.27
C ARG A 26 -7.49 9.28 3.83
N ARG A 27 -7.10 10.43 3.28
CA ARG A 27 -8.04 11.46 2.80
C ARG A 27 -8.48 11.25 1.35
N ALA A 28 -7.93 10.25 0.66
CA ALA A 28 -8.39 9.91 -0.67
C ALA A 28 -9.89 9.52 -0.64
N PRO A 29 -10.74 10.13 -1.50
CA PRO A 29 -12.19 9.96 -1.43
C PRO A 29 -12.68 8.61 -1.94
N ASP A 30 -11.89 7.93 -2.77
CA ASP A 30 -12.24 6.67 -3.41
C ASP A 30 -10.99 5.84 -3.71
N ARG A 31 -11.19 4.59 -4.12
CA ARG A 31 -10.11 3.63 -4.39
C ARG A 31 -9.22 4.06 -5.55
N VAL A 32 -9.77 4.64 -6.61
CA VAL A 32 -9.00 5.08 -7.79
C VAL A 32 -8.09 6.24 -7.40
N SER A 33 -8.66 7.23 -6.69
CA SER A 33 -7.92 8.37 -6.12
C SER A 33 -6.84 7.93 -5.14
N PHE A 34 -7.11 6.92 -4.31
CA PHE A 34 -6.14 6.34 -3.39
C PHE A 34 -4.97 5.69 -4.14
N ILE A 35 -5.24 4.84 -5.12
CA ILE A 35 -4.20 4.14 -5.89
C ILE A 35 -3.33 5.15 -6.64
N ALA A 36 -3.94 6.11 -7.32
CA ALA A 36 -3.20 7.16 -8.04
C ALA A 36 -2.29 7.96 -7.10
N LEU A 37 -2.79 8.32 -5.91
CA LEU A 37 -2.00 9.03 -4.90
C LEU A 37 -0.86 8.15 -4.36
N ALA A 38 -1.14 6.88 -4.07
CA ALA A 38 -0.15 5.94 -3.55
C ALA A 38 0.98 5.67 -4.56
N VAL A 39 0.66 5.46 -5.84
CA VAL A 39 1.67 5.34 -6.92
C VAL A 39 2.53 6.59 -7.01
N LYS A 40 1.91 7.78 -6.96
CA LYS A 40 2.65 9.04 -7.01
C LYS A 40 3.63 9.16 -5.83
N ARG A 41 3.16 8.91 -4.60
CA ARG A 41 3.98 9.02 -3.38
C ARG A 41 5.05 7.95 -3.28
N ALA A 42 4.81 6.76 -3.83
CA ALA A 42 5.80 5.70 -3.94
C ALA A 42 6.95 6.12 -4.87
N ARG A 43 6.64 6.63 -6.06
CA ARG A 43 7.64 7.09 -7.04
C ARG A 43 8.50 8.23 -6.51
N GLU A 44 7.88 9.21 -5.83
CA GLU A 44 8.60 10.32 -5.19
C GLU A 44 9.63 9.85 -4.15
N ARG A 45 9.44 8.65 -3.59
CA ARG A 45 10.32 8.04 -2.58
C ARG A 45 11.23 6.95 -3.15
N GLY A 46 11.29 6.82 -4.48
CA GLY A 46 12.13 5.84 -5.15
C GLY A 46 11.58 4.41 -5.11
N CYS A 47 10.34 4.21 -4.66
CA CYS A 47 9.67 2.92 -4.76
C CYS A 47 9.06 2.79 -6.16
N ALA A 48 9.62 1.89 -6.96
CA ALA A 48 9.06 1.53 -8.26
C ALA A 48 7.82 0.65 -8.04
N LEU A 49 6.67 1.31 -7.90
CA LEU A 49 5.35 0.68 -7.81
C LEU A 49 4.44 1.19 -8.93
N ASP A 50 3.62 0.29 -9.46
CA ASP A 50 2.52 0.61 -10.34
C ASP A 50 1.15 0.43 -9.66
N ALA A 51 0.09 0.81 -10.38
CA ALA A 51 -1.27 0.74 -9.87
C ALA A 51 -1.75 -0.70 -9.64
N ALA A 52 -1.30 -1.64 -10.48
CA ALA A 52 -1.71 -3.05 -10.41
C ALA A 52 -1.10 -3.74 -9.20
N GLU A 53 0.15 -3.42 -8.85
CA GLU A 53 0.81 -3.92 -7.65
C GLU A 53 0.09 -3.45 -6.37
N ILE A 54 -0.28 -2.18 -6.31
CA ILE A 54 -1.04 -1.62 -5.18
C ILE A 54 -2.45 -2.24 -5.11
N GLU A 55 -3.10 -2.41 -6.26
CA GLU A 55 -4.42 -3.03 -6.33
C GLU A 55 -4.41 -4.50 -5.87
N ALA A 56 -3.39 -5.26 -6.29
CA ALA A 56 -3.16 -6.63 -5.86
C ALA A 56 -2.91 -6.71 -4.35
N ALA A 57 -2.11 -5.79 -3.80
CA ALA A 57 -1.85 -5.71 -2.37
C ALA A 57 -3.14 -5.44 -1.55
N LEU A 58 -3.98 -4.50 -2.01
CA LEU A 58 -5.27 -4.22 -1.39
C LEU A 58 -6.21 -5.43 -1.45
N ALA A 59 -6.26 -6.12 -2.59
CA ALA A 59 -7.09 -7.31 -2.76
C ALA A 59 -6.63 -8.47 -1.85
N ALA A 60 -5.32 -8.69 -1.73
CA ALA A 60 -4.74 -9.67 -0.82
C ALA A 60 -5.09 -9.36 0.63
N ALA A 61 -4.91 -8.11 1.07
CA ALA A 61 -5.23 -7.68 2.43
C ALA A 61 -6.74 -7.85 2.74
N ALA A 62 -7.62 -7.51 1.80
CA ALA A 62 -9.06 -7.69 1.95
C ALA A 62 -9.44 -9.18 2.07
N ARG A 63 -8.83 -10.05 1.26
CA ARG A 63 -9.02 -11.51 1.32
C ARG A 63 -8.55 -12.07 2.65
N ASP A 64 -7.37 -11.69 3.12
CA ASP A 64 -6.81 -12.14 4.39
C ASP A 64 -7.64 -11.69 5.58
N TRP A 65 -8.22 -10.49 5.50
CA TRP A 65 -9.17 -10.01 6.50
C TRP A 65 -10.43 -10.87 6.48
N ALA A 66 -11.07 -11.06 5.32
CA ALA A 66 -12.28 -11.88 5.20
C ALA A 66 -12.09 -13.32 5.70
N LEU A 67 -10.96 -13.95 5.37
CA LEU A 67 -10.62 -15.30 5.85
C LEU A 67 -10.49 -15.36 7.38
N ARG A 68 -9.86 -14.34 8.00
CA ARG A 68 -9.75 -14.26 9.46
C ARG A 68 -11.10 -14.14 10.17
N TRP A 69 -12.12 -13.59 9.51
CA TRP A 69 -13.46 -13.47 10.07
C TRP A 69 -14.30 -14.74 9.90
N ILE A 70 -14.14 -15.47 8.79
CA ILE A 70 -14.92 -16.69 8.51
C ILE A 70 -14.45 -17.88 9.34
N VAL A 71 -13.15 -17.94 9.67
CA VAL A 71 -12.54 -19.05 10.43
C VAL A 71 -12.67 -18.86 11.95
N ARG A 72 -13.29 -17.77 12.40
CA ARG A 72 -13.47 -17.44 13.82
C ARG A 72 -14.88 -17.77 14.29
#